data_AF-A0A150SEK5-F1
#
_entry.id   AF-A0A150SEK5-F1
#
_cell.length_a   1.000
_cell.length_b   1.000
_cell.length_c   1.000
_cell.angle_alpha   90.00
_cell.angle_beta   90.00
_cell.angle_gamma   90.00
#
_symmetry.space_group_name_H-M   'P 1'
#
loop_
_entity.id
_entity.type
_entity.pdbx_description
1 polymer ?
#
loop_
_entity_poly.entity_id
_entity_poly.type
_entity_poly.pdbx_seq_one_letter_code
_entity_poly.pdbx_strand_id
1 'polypeptide(L)'
;MPQIVILTIAMELLEASGYLARGAFLVDRLLQVLGLSGRSFLPLLMGHACAVPAVHATRIIRDPRERLTAILVLPLMTCSARIPTYALILTTFFAAYGAWVQALLFVGLYFCGILASLVASLALRRTATRGRSLPLVLEMPAYRTPQLGFIARKAAQTAGRFMRDVGTVILAVSAVLWVLLQVPMPGAVPAGPPAAASAPAPTPVASSIAGGVGRSLEPITAPLGFDWRINVSLIGSFGAREVMVGTMGIIFGIEDAEDEPAPLAAQIRDAKRPDGSPAYTMRTGIALLAFFVLACQCMSTVAAIRRETKTWRWPAFVLAYSYAAAYAAAFVAYQVSGLLGLP
;
A
#
# COMPACT_ATOMS: atom_id res chain seq x y z
N MET A 1 13.83 -5.41 -5.65
CA MET A 1 15.15 -5.24 -4.98
C MET A 1 15.99 -4.08 -5.53
N PRO A 2 16.30 -3.98 -6.83
CA PRO A 2 17.21 -2.95 -7.35
C PRO A 2 16.77 -1.54 -6.97
N GLN A 3 15.45 -1.28 -7.03
CA GLN A 3 14.88 0.00 -6.64
C GLN A 3 15.21 0.42 -5.19
N ILE A 4 15.16 -0.51 -4.23
CA ILE A 4 15.44 -0.20 -2.81
C ILE A 4 16.92 0.14 -2.62
N VAL A 5 17.82 -0.59 -3.29
CA VAL A 5 19.27 -0.34 -3.20
C VAL A 5 19.61 1.02 -3.78
N ILE A 6 19.07 1.34 -4.96
CA ILE A 6 19.28 2.64 -5.62
C ILE A 6 18.77 3.78 -4.74
N LEU A 7 17.54 3.66 -4.21
CA LEU A 7 16.96 4.68 -3.32
C LEU A 7 17.74 4.83 -2.01
N THR A 8 18.26 3.73 -1.45
CA THR A 8 19.10 3.77 -0.25
C THR A 8 20.40 4.52 -0.53
N ILE A 9 21.07 4.22 -1.66
CA ILE A 9 22.30 4.92 -2.06
C ILE A 9 22.03 6.41 -2.26
N ALA A 10 20.96 6.77 -2.97
CA ALA A 10 20.59 8.16 -3.19
C ALA A 10 20.31 8.90 -1.87
N MET A 11 19.64 8.25 -0.93
CA MET A 11 19.36 8.84 0.37
C MET A 11 20.63 9.04 1.22
N GLU A 12 21.51 8.05 1.26
CA GLU A 12 22.80 8.14 1.95
C GLU A 12 23.68 9.24 1.35
N LEU A 13 23.62 9.45 0.05
CA LEU A 13 24.30 10.54 -0.63
C LEU A 13 23.76 11.92 -0.19
N LEU A 14 22.44 12.05 -0.11
CA LEU A 14 21.77 13.27 0.38
C LEU A 14 22.05 13.52 1.87
N GLU A 15 22.21 12.47 2.66
CA GLU A 15 22.52 12.55 4.10
C GLU A 15 23.98 12.97 4.30
N ALA A 16 24.90 12.29 3.61
CA ALA A 16 26.34 12.54 3.69
C ALA A 16 26.75 13.92 3.16
N SER A 17 26.01 14.47 2.19
CA SER A 17 26.21 15.83 1.68
C SER A 17 25.67 16.93 2.60
N GLY A 18 24.87 16.59 3.62
CA GLY A 18 24.26 17.57 4.53
C GLY A 18 23.04 18.30 3.95
N TYR A 19 22.59 17.97 2.73
CA TYR A 19 21.38 18.55 2.13
C TYR A 19 20.13 18.25 2.96
N LEU A 20 20.05 17.05 3.55
CA LEU A 20 18.89 16.64 4.35
C LEU A 20 18.70 17.48 5.61
N ALA A 21 19.79 17.93 6.23
CA ALA A 21 19.72 18.81 7.40
C ALA A 21 19.10 20.17 7.06
N ARG A 22 19.39 20.70 5.86
CA ARG A 22 18.80 21.96 5.36
C ARG A 22 17.35 21.78 4.93
N GLY A 23 17.03 20.65 4.27
CA GLY A 23 15.66 20.31 3.92
C GLY A 23 14.76 20.21 5.15
N ALA A 24 15.24 19.53 6.20
CA ALA A 24 14.54 19.42 7.48
C ALA A 24 14.25 20.79 8.12
N PHE A 25 15.19 21.74 8.03
CA PHE A 25 14.98 23.11 8.52
C PHE A 25 13.91 23.86 7.71
N LEU A 26 13.92 23.74 6.38
CA LEU A 26 12.95 24.41 5.50
C LEU A 26 11.50 23.96 5.77
N VAL A 27 11.29 22.67 6.00
CA VAL A 27 9.96 22.12 6.27
C VAL A 27 9.58 22.05 7.75
N ASP A 28 10.48 22.45 8.67
CA ASP A 28 10.23 22.36 10.11
C ASP A 28 8.97 23.13 10.51
N ARG A 29 8.79 24.35 10.00
CA ARG A 29 7.61 25.17 10.29
C ARG A 29 6.31 24.51 9.83
N LEU A 30 6.32 23.87 8.65
CA LEU A 30 5.17 23.15 8.11
C LEU A 30 4.85 21.91 8.96
N LEU A 31 5.87 21.13 9.30
CA LEU A 31 5.73 19.92 10.10
C LEU A 31 5.32 20.22 11.55
N GLN A 32 5.76 21.34 12.13
CA GLN A 32 5.36 21.75 13.49
C GLN A 32 3.85 21.97 13.61
N VAL A 33 3.20 22.54 12.59
CA VAL A 33 1.73 22.69 12.54
C VAL A 33 1.03 21.33 12.62
N LEU A 34 1.66 20.31 12.05
CA LEU A 34 1.17 18.94 11.97
C LEU A 34 1.54 18.11 13.20
N GLY A 35 2.25 18.72 14.15
CA GLY A 35 2.78 18.05 15.31
C GLY A 35 3.93 17.10 14.96
N LEU A 36 4.88 17.53 14.14
CA LEU A 36 6.10 16.80 13.87
C LEU A 36 7.26 17.81 13.87
N SER A 37 8.48 17.36 14.13
CA SER A 37 9.69 18.17 13.96
C SER A 37 10.26 17.94 12.55
N GLY A 38 11.13 18.85 12.11
CA GLY A 38 11.88 18.72 10.86
C GLY A 38 12.64 17.40 10.73
N ARG A 39 12.98 16.72 11.84
CA ARG A 39 13.61 15.38 11.81
C ARG A 39 12.70 14.30 11.21
N SER A 40 11.39 14.51 11.25
CA SER A 40 10.40 13.61 10.65
C SER A 40 10.35 13.71 9.12
N PHE A 41 10.91 14.77 8.51
CA PHE A 41 10.95 14.94 7.05
C PHE A 41 11.59 13.74 6.35
N LEU A 42 12.72 13.29 6.90
CA LEU A 42 13.55 12.22 6.35
C LEU A 42 12.77 10.89 6.28
N PRO A 43 12.17 10.37 7.37
CA PRO A 43 11.25 9.23 7.30
C PRO A 43 10.07 9.43 6.34
N LEU A 44 9.39 10.59 6.37
CA LEU A 44 8.18 10.80 5.55
C LEU A 44 8.49 10.79 4.04
N LEU A 45 9.63 11.35 3.65
CA LEU A 45 10.12 11.27 2.27
C LEU A 45 10.44 9.82 1.88
N MET A 46 11.11 9.07 2.75
CA MET A 46 11.37 7.63 2.53
C MET A 46 10.09 6.79 2.47
N GLY A 47 9.02 7.20 3.14
CA GLY A 47 7.73 6.51 3.11
C GLY A 47 7.15 6.39 1.69
N HIS A 48 7.40 7.39 0.84
CA HIS A 48 6.98 7.38 -0.58
C HIS A 48 7.77 6.38 -1.43
N ALA A 49 8.99 6.06 -1.02
CA ALA A 49 9.77 4.98 -1.60
C ALA A 49 9.27 3.63 -1.06
N CYS A 50 9.47 3.40 0.23
CA CYS A 50 9.05 2.18 0.92
C CYS A 50 8.88 2.45 2.42
N ALA A 51 7.77 2.00 2.99
CA ALA A 51 7.47 2.20 4.40
C ALA A 51 8.44 1.44 5.34
N VAL A 52 9.05 0.34 4.90
CA VAL A 52 9.97 -0.46 5.72
C VAL A 52 11.24 0.31 6.14
N PRO A 53 12.09 0.80 5.21
CA PRO A 53 13.25 1.61 5.57
C PRO A 53 12.84 2.93 6.23
N ALA A 54 11.69 3.50 5.87
CA ALA A 54 11.17 4.70 6.51
C ALA A 54 10.90 4.51 8.00
N VAL A 55 10.28 3.37 8.38
CA VAL A 55 10.03 3.02 9.78
C VAL A 55 11.34 2.89 10.56
N HIS A 56 12.39 2.30 9.98
CA HIS A 56 13.71 2.26 10.61
C HIS A 56 14.38 3.64 10.71
N ALA A 57 14.19 4.51 9.73
CA ALA A 57 14.73 5.87 9.73
C ALA A 57 14.12 6.74 10.84
N THR A 58 12.95 6.38 11.39
CA THR A 58 12.32 7.12 12.50
C THR A 58 13.18 7.18 13.77
N ARG A 59 14.22 6.34 13.90
CA ARG A 59 15.20 6.39 15.00
C ARG A 59 15.93 7.73 15.13
N ILE A 60 15.96 8.54 14.07
CA ILE A 60 16.49 9.91 14.13
C ILE A 60 15.64 10.85 15.01
N ILE A 61 14.35 10.52 15.20
CA ILE A 61 13.42 11.29 16.01
C ILE A 61 13.64 10.92 17.49
N ARG A 62 14.10 11.91 18.27
CA ARG A 62 14.44 11.71 19.69
C ARG A 62 13.22 11.61 20.59
N ASP A 63 12.17 12.40 20.32
CA ASP A 63 10.94 12.35 21.11
C ASP A 63 10.17 11.04 20.82
N PRO A 64 9.93 10.17 21.82
CA PRO A 64 9.25 8.89 21.59
C PRO A 64 7.81 9.06 21.10
N ARG A 65 7.11 10.13 21.47
CA ARG A 65 5.71 10.37 21.04
C ARG A 65 5.65 10.80 19.59
N GLU A 66 6.52 11.72 19.19
CA GLU A 66 6.69 12.08 17.79
C GLU A 66 7.16 10.89 16.95
N ARG A 67 8.15 10.13 17.44
CA ARG A 67 8.65 8.94 16.74
C ARG A 67 7.54 7.94 16.48
N LEU A 68 6.72 7.66 17.50
CA LEU A 68 5.58 6.78 17.35
C LEU A 68 4.56 7.33 16.35
N THR A 69 4.24 8.62 16.41
CA THR A 69 3.32 9.26 15.43
C THR A 69 3.82 9.07 14.00
N ALA A 70 5.11 9.32 13.76
CA ALA A 70 5.73 9.11 12.45
C ALA A 70 5.61 7.63 12.01
N ILE A 71 5.94 6.67 12.88
CA ILE A 71 5.80 5.23 12.60
C ILE A 71 4.35 4.88 12.21
N LEU A 72 3.36 5.43 12.91
CA LEU A 72 1.94 5.13 12.68
C LEU A 72 1.41 5.73 11.38
N VAL A 73 1.95 6.89 10.95
CA VAL A 73 1.49 7.63 9.76
C VAL A 73 2.17 7.15 8.47
N LEU A 74 3.40 6.66 8.56
CA LEU A 74 4.17 6.18 7.39
C LEU A 74 3.44 5.19 6.47
N PRO A 75 2.63 4.23 6.95
CA PRO A 75 1.90 3.31 6.08
C PRO A 75 0.83 3.96 5.20
N LEU A 76 0.37 5.16 5.54
CA LEU A 76 -0.59 5.94 4.75
C LEU A 76 0.08 6.64 3.56
N MET A 77 1.41 6.75 3.56
CA MET A 77 2.14 7.28 2.42
C MET A 77 2.06 6.31 1.24
N THR A 78 1.85 6.86 0.06
CA THR A 78 1.82 6.10 -1.18
C THR A 78 3.23 5.68 -1.57
N CYS A 79 3.55 4.40 -1.40
CA CYS A 79 4.82 3.81 -1.81
C CYS A 79 4.84 3.44 -3.30
N SER A 80 6.01 3.39 -3.92
CA SER A 80 6.19 3.05 -5.35
C SER A 80 5.57 1.70 -5.75
N ALA A 81 5.43 0.75 -4.83
CA ALA A 81 4.80 -0.55 -5.09
C ALA A 81 3.28 -0.46 -5.36
N ARG A 82 2.63 0.70 -5.16
CA ARG A 82 1.21 0.91 -5.50
C ARG A 82 1.00 1.32 -6.97
N ILE A 83 2.06 1.68 -7.69
CA ILE A 83 1.97 2.17 -9.06
C ILE A 83 1.30 1.17 -10.00
N PRO A 84 1.63 -0.15 -10.01
CA PRO A 84 0.99 -1.11 -10.90
C PRO A 84 -0.51 -1.25 -10.64
N THR A 85 -0.92 -1.24 -9.38
CA THR A 85 -2.34 -1.25 -8.99
C THR A 85 -3.08 -0.01 -9.47
N TYR A 86 -2.51 1.18 -9.27
CA TYR A 86 -3.13 2.41 -9.77
C TYR A 86 -3.19 2.44 -11.29
N ALA A 87 -2.14 1.97 -11.96
CA ALA A 87 -2.13 1.84 -13.41
C ALA A 87 -3.27 0.92 -13.87
N LEU A 88 -3.39 -0.30 -13.32
CA LEU A 88 -4.45 -1.23 -13.66
C LEU A 88 -5.85 -0.62 -13.44
N ILE A 89 -6.10 -0.01 -12.29
CA ILE A 89 -7.42 0.56 -11.98
C ILE A 89 -7.74 1.76 -12.90
N LEU A 90 -6.76 2.64 -13.16
CA LEU A 90 -6.95 3.78 -14.08
C LEU A 90 -7.17 3.31 -15.52
N THR A 91 -6.38 2.35 -16.02
CA THR A 91 -6.57 1.82 -17.38
C THR A 91 -7.82 0.96 -17.53
N THR A 92 -8.35 0.42 -16.44
CA THR A 92 -9.59 -0.36 -16.46
C THR A 92 -10.81 0.55 -16.46
N PHE A 93 -10.95 1.41 -15.45
CA PHE A 93 -12.18 2.17 -15.20
C PHE A 93 -12.19 3.57 -15.81
N PHE A 94 -11.01 4.12 -16.10
CA PHE A 94 -10.84 5.47 -16.66
C PHE A 94 -10.28 5.45 -18.08
N ALA A 95 -10.38 4.33 -18.80
CA ALA A 95 -9.93 4.20 -20.19
C ALA A 95 -10.60 5.20 -21.14
N ALA A 96 -11.87 5.55 -20.87
CA ALA A 96 -12.60 6.54 -21.66
C ALA A 96 -12.06 7.96 -21.50
N TYR A 97 -11.30 8.23 -20.42
CA TYR A 97 -10.68 9.52 -20.17
C TYR A 97 -9.26 9.51 -20.76
N GLY A 98 -8.90 10.59 -21.48
CA GLY A 98 -7.58 10.68 -22.12
C GLY A 98 -6.42 10.59 -21.13
N ALA A 99 -5.23 10.25 -21.65
CA ALA A 99 -4.01 10.00 -20.85
C ALA A 99 -3.67 11.14 -19.86
N TRP A 100 -3.93 12.40 -20.24
CA TRP A 100 -3.74 13.56 -19.36
C TRP A 100 -4.60 13.53 -18.10
N VAL A 101 -5.85 13.07 -18.20
CA VAL A 101 -6.76 12.95 -17.04
C VAL A 101 -6.30 11.82 -16.14
N GLN A 102 -5.87 10.69 -16.70
CA GLN A 102 -5.31 9.58 -15.93
C GLN A 102 -4.04 9.99 -15.17
N ALA A 103 -3.16 10.77 -15.81
CA ALA A 103 -1.98 11.32 -15.16
C ALA A 103 -2.35 12.27 -14.01
N LEU A 104 -3.36 13.14 -14.21
CA LEU A 104 -3.84 14.05 -13.17
C LEU A 104 -4.46 13.27 -11.99
N LEU A 105 -5.23 12.22 -12.26
CA LEU A 105 -5.79 11.34 -11.24
C LEU A 105 -4.69 10.65 -10.44
N PHE A 106 -3.68 10.12 -11.12
CA PHE A 106 -2.51 9.50 -10.47
C PHE A 106 -1.81 10.48 -9.52
N VAL A 107 -1.54 11.71 -9.98
CA VAL A 107 -0.97 12.78 -9.15
C VAL A 107 -1.90 13.10 -7.96
N GLY A 108 -3.20 13.17 -8.19
CA GLY A 108 -4.22 13.37 -7.16
C GLY A 108 -4.19 12.28 -6.08
N LEU A 109 -4.00 11.01 -6.45
CA LEU A 109 -3.88 9.89 -5.49
C LEU A 109 -2.64 10.02 -4.59
N TYR A 110 -1.52 10.52 -5.13
CA TYR A 110 -0.32 10.79 -4.34
C TYR A 110 -0.57 11.91 -3.32
N PHE A 111 -1.16 13.02 -3.76
CA PHE A 111 -1.55 14.11 -2.85
C PHE A 111 -2.56 13.66 -1.81
N CYS A 112 -3.52 12.81 -2.17
CA CYS A 112 -4.50 12.24 -1.24
C CYS A 112 -3.81 11.42 -0.14
N GLY A 113 -2.79 10.62 -0.46
CA GLY A 113 -2.00 9.88 0.52
C GLY A 113 -1.26 10.82 1.48
N ILE A 114 -0.62 11.87 0.95
CA ILE A 114 0.03 12.90 1.78
C ILE A 114 -1.00 13.56 2.69
N LEU A 115 -2.12 14.06 2.16
CA LEU A 115 -3.17 14.71 2.95
C LEU A 115 -3.74 13.78 4.03
N ALA A 116 -4.01 12.51 3.70
CA ALA A 116 -4.47 11.52 4.66
C ALA A 116 -3.47 11.29 5.79
N SER A 117 -2.18 11.22 5.46
CA SER A 117 -1.10 11.08 6.44
C SER A 117 -1.03 12.29 7.38
N LEU A 118 -1.25 13.50 6.85
CA LEU A 118 -1.27 14.74 7.62
C LEU A 118 -2.46 14.77 8.58
N VAL A 119 -3.66 14.48 8.08
CA VAL A 119 -4.88 14.39 8.89
C VAL A 119 -4.73 13.33 9.98
N ALA A 120 -4.18 12.16 9.65
CA ALA A 120 -3.90 11.11 10.62
C ALA A 120 -2.88 11.56 11.68
N SER A 121 -1.81 12.28 11.28
CA SER A 121 -0.84 12.84 12.23
C SER A 121 -1.51 13.76 13.25
N LEU A 122 -2.36 14.69 12.79
CA LEU A 122 -3.11 15.58 13.69
C LEU A 122 -4.06 14.79 14.61
N ALA A 123 -4.79 13.83 14.06
CA ALA A 123 -5.70 13.00 14.84
C ALA A 123 -4.95 12.20 15.92
N LEU A 124 -3.81 11.59 15.58
CA LEU A 124 -2.98 10.81 16.50
C LEU A 124 -2.35 11.70 17.58
N ARG A 125 -1.82 12.87 17.21
CA ARG A 125 -1.26 13.85 18.18
C ARG A 125 -2.31 14.36 19.17
N ARG A 126 -3.59 14.40 18.78
CA ARG A 126 -4.70 14.75 19.67
C ARG A 126 -5.21 13.57 20.51
N THR A 127 -4.96 12.33 20.09
CA THR A 127 -5.51 11.11 20.71
C THR A 127 -4.42 10.23 21.34
N ALA A 128 -3.76 9.39 20.54
CA ALA A 128 -2.85 8.34 20.99
C ALA A 128 -1.47 8.86 21.44
N THR A 129 -0.97 9.96 20.88
CA THR A 129 0.38 10.49 21.11
C THR A 129 0.38 11.93 21.61
N ARG A 130 -0.52 12.23 22.56
CA ARG A 130 -0.64 13.56 23.18
C ARG A 130 0.69 14.03 23.78
N GLY A 131 1.16 15.23 23.40
CA GLY A 131 2.36 15.84 23.95
C GLY A 131 2.90 16.97 23.08
N ARG A 132 3.71 17.86 23.69
CA ARG A 132 4.47 18.87 22.93
C ARG A 132 5.72 18.21 22.35
N SER A 133 6.00 18.45 21.06
CA SER A 133 7.29 18.10 20.47
C SER A 133 8.42 18.85 21.18
N LEU A 134 9.56 18.19 21.35
CA LEU A 134 10.80 18.83 21.76
C LEU A 134 11.21 19.87 20.70
N PRO A 135 11.74 21.04 21.09
CA PRO A 135 12.23 22.04 20.14
C PRO A 135 13.31 21.43 19.23
N LEU A 136 13.26 21.74 17.94
CA LEU A 136 14.30 21.34 17.00
C LEU A 136 15.58 22.14 17.25
N VAL A 137 16.44 21.67 18.14
CA VAL A 137 17.84 22.13 18.20
C VAL A 137 18.61 21.29 17.20
N LEU A 138 18.88 21.86 16.01
CA LEU A 138 19.67 21.22 14.96
C LEU A 138 20.94 22.04 14.77
N GLU A 139 22.09 21.50 15.18
CA GLU A 139 23.39 22.04 14.78
C GLU A 139 23.52 21.82 13.27
N MET A 140 23.58 22.90 12.49
CA MET A 140 23.69 22.79 11.02
C MET A 140 25.05 22.16 10.66
N PRO A 141 25.08 20.97 10.04
CA PRO A 141 26.33 20.36 9.63
C PRO A 141 26.93 21.13 8.44
N ALA A 142 28.26 21.29 8.45
CA ALA A 142 29.00 21.76 7.29
C ALA A 142 28.86 20.77 6.12
N TYR A 143 28.85 21.31 4.91
CA TYR A 143 28.78 20.51 3.68
C TYR A 143 30.04 19.64 3.58
N ARG A 144 29.87 18.32 3.45
CA ARG A 144 30.99 17.37 3.36
C ARG A 144 30.90 16.60 2.06
N THR A 145 32.05 16.28 1.47
CA THR A 145 32.09 15.39 0.31
C THR A 145 31.79 13.96 0.78
N PRO A 146 30.83 13.28 0.14
CA PRO A 146 30.41 11.95 0.56
C PRO A 146 31.50 10.91 0.28
N GLN A 147 31.87 10.11 1.27
CA GLN A 147 32.82 9.02 1.09
C GLN A 147 32.14 7.82 0.41
N LEU A 148 32.37 7.66 -0.90
CA LEU A 148 31.74 6.61 -1.71
C LEU A 148 31.92 5.19 -1.15
N GLY A 149 33.11 4.87 -0.60
CA GLY A 149 33.38 3.56 -0.01
C GLY A 149 32.62 3.29 1.29
N PHE A 150 32.21 4.32 2.02
CA PHE A 150 31.33 4.18 3.18
C PHE A 150 29.88 3.96 2.73
N ILE A 151 29.41 4.74 1.75
CA ILE A 151 28.07 4.61 1.16
C ILE A 151 27.86 3.21 0.59
N ALA A 152 28.83 2.71 -0.20
CA ALA A 152 28.74 1.38 -0.82
C ALA A 152 28.65 0.25 0.23
N ARG A 153 29.48 0.30 1.28
CA ARG A 153 29.40 -0.67 2.39
C ARG A 153 28.08 -0.59 3.14
N LYS A 154 27.59 0.61 3.43
CA LYS A 154 26.32 0.83 4.13
C LYS A 154 25.13 0.35 3.28
N ALA A 155 25.15 0.62 1.98
CA ALA A 155 24.16 0.11 1.02
C ALA A 155 24.17 -1.42 0.97
N ALA A 156 25.35 -2.05 0.87
CA ALA A 156 25.48 -3.51 0.86
C ALA A 156 24.98 -4.15 2.17
N GLN A 157 25.33 -3.57 3.33
CA GLN A 157 24.83 -4.04 4.63
C GLN A 157 23.31 -3.89 4.77
N THR A 158 22.75 -2.80 4.26
CA THR A 158 21.31 -2.54 4.29
C THR A 158 20.56 -3.49 3.36
N ALA A 159 21.09 -3.73 2.15
CA ALA A 159 20.56 -4.72 1.22
C ALA A 159 20.60 -6.13 1.82
N GLY A 160 21.72 -6.53 2.42
CA GLY A 160 21.86 -7.83 3.08
C GLY A 160 20.91 -8.00 4.28
N ARG A 161 20.75 -6.95 5.10
CA ARG A 161 19.76 -6.95 6.19
C ARG A 161 18.35 -7.08 5.62
N PHE A 162 17.98 -6.26 4.64
CA PHE A 162 16.67 -6.34 3.99
C PHE A 162 16.36 -7.75 3.48
N MET A 163 17.33 -8.41 2.84
CA MET A 163 17.14 -9.77 2.31
C MET A 163 16.80 -10.79 3.40
N ARG A 164 17.52 -10.76 4.52
CA ARG A 164 17.26 -11.68 5.64
C ARG A 164 16.00 -11.33 6.39
N ASP A 165 15.70 -10.05 6.54
CA ASP A 165 14.67 -9.56 7.44
C ASP A 165 13.29 -9.44 6.81
N VAL A 166 13.25 -9.03 5.54
CA VAL A 166 12.04 -8.76 4.76
C VAL A 166 11.85 -9.85 3.73
N GLY A 167 12.93 -10.30 3.07
CA GLY A 167 12.86 -11.39 2.08
C GLY A 167 12.32 -12.69 2.69
N THR A 168 12.73 -13.04 3.91
CA THR A 168 12.20 -14.22 4.61
C THR A 168 10.71 -14.10 4.94
N VAL A 169 10.24 -12.91 5.33
CA VAL A 169 8.82 -12.64 5.59
C VAL A 169 8.02 -12.75 4.30
N ILE A 170 8.49 -12.14 3.20
CA ILE A 170 7.83 -12.22 1.90
C ILE A 170 7.75 -13.67 1.44
N LEU A 171 8.87 -14.42 1.46
CA LEU A 171 8.89 -15.81 1.02
C LEU A 171 7.94 -16.69 1.83
N ALA A 172 7.94 -16.55 3.16
CA ALA A 172 7.02 -17.30 4.03
C ALA A 172 5.56 -16.97 3.71
N VAL A 173 5.23 -15.70 3.52
CA VAL A 173 3.85 -15.26 3.24
C VAL A 173 3.41 -15.64 1.83
N SER A 174 4.26 -15.50 0.83
CA SER A 174 3.98 -15.94 -0.54
C SER A 174 3.78 -17.45 -0.60
N ALA A 175 4.56 -18.24 0.14
CA ALA A 175 4.35 -19.68 0.24
C ALA A 175 2.99 -20.02 0.88
N VAL A 176 2.62 -19.35 1.98
CA VAL A 176 1.31 -19.51 2.63
C VAL A 176 0.17 -19.09 1.70
N LEU A 177 0.30 -17.95 1.01
CA LEU A 177 -0.71 -17.45 0.08
C LEU A 177 -0.87 -18.39 -1.11
N TRP A 178 0.23 -18.93 -1.64
CA TRP A 178 0.19 -19.92 -2.71
C TRP A 178 -0.58 -21.18 -2.30
N VAL A 179 -0.31 -21.70 -1.08
CA VAL A 179 -1.08 -22.82 -0.52
C VAL A 179 -2.56 -22.44 -0.39
N LEU A 180 -2.89 -21.26 0.13
CA LEU A 180 -4.28 -20.82 0.30
C LEU A 180 -5.05 -20.64 -1.03
N LEU A 181 -4.35 -20.21 -2.08
CA LEU A 181 -4.91 -20.02 -3.42
C LEU A 181 -5.10 -21.35 -4.19
N GLN A 182 -4.27 -22.36 -3.89
CA GLN A 182 -4.28 -23.64 -4.62
C GLN A 182 -5.04 -24.75 -3.89
N VAL A 183 -5.09 -24.73 -2.56
CA VAL A 183 -5.76 -25.78 -1.78
C VAL A 183 -7.28 -25.58 -1.84
N PRO A 184 -8.06 -26.56 -2.34
CA PRO A 184 -9.51 -26.49 -2.36
C PRO A 184 -10.08 -26.53 -0.94
N MET A 185 -11.16 -25.80 -0.71
CA MET A 185 -11.85 -25.79 0.58
C MET A 185 -12.47 -27.18 0.86
N PRO A 186 -12.38 -27.74 2.09
CA PRO A 186 -12.99 -29.01 2.42
C PRO A 186 -14.51 -29.00 2.14
N GLY A 187 -14.98 -29.89 1.26
CA GLY A 187 -16.38 -29.94 0.81
C GLY A 187 -16.69 -29.17 -0.48
N ALA A 188 -15.71 -28.49 -1.08
CA ALA A 188 -15.88 -27.93 -2.42
C ALA A 188 -15.94 -29.05 -3.46
N VAL A 189 -16.97 -29.02 -4.33
CA VAL A 189 -17.03 -29.91 -5.50
C VAL A 189 -15.79 -29.60 -6.36
N PRO A 190 -14.94 -30.58 -6.69
CA PRO A 190 -13.79 -30.34 -7.55
C PRO A 190 -14.28 -29.76 -8.87
N ALA A 191 -13.55 -28.75 -9.39
CA ALA A 191 -13.80 -28.21 -10.72
C ALA A 191 -13.76 -29.37 -11.72
N GLY A 192 -14.93 -29.85 -12.13
CA GLY A 192 -15.05 -30.88 -13.16
C GLY A 192 -14.49 -30.36 -14.50
N PRO A 193 -14.20 -31.25 -15.46
CA PRO A 193 -13.77 -30.83 -16.79
C PRO A 193 -14.75 -29.80 -17.39
N PRO A 194 -14.28 -28.86 -18.22
CA PRO A 194 -15.06 -27.72 -18.68
C PRO A 194 -16.35 -28.19 -19.36
N ALA A 195 -17.48 -28.05 -18.65
CA ALA A 195 -18.79 -28.29 -19.20
C ALA A 195 -19.21 -27.10 -20.07
N ALA A 196 -19.31 -27.34 -21.37
CA ALA A 196 -20.07 -26.61 -22.39
C ALA A 196 -20.34 -25.09 -22.17
N ALA A 197 -19.48 -24.27 -22.79
CA ALA A 197 -19.77 -23.07 -23.60
C ALA A 197 -20.75 -21.95 -23.13
N SER A 198 -21.23 -21.88 -21.89
CA SER A 198 -22.11 -20.75 -21.49
C SER A 198 -22.01 -20.28 -20.03
N ALA A 199 -21.15 -20.88 -19.22
CA ALA A 199 -20.79 -20.35 -17.90
C ALA A 199 -19.26 -20.24 -17.79
N PRO A 200 -18.69 -19.16 -17.22
CA PRO A 200 -17.26 -19.09 -16.99
C PRO A 200 -16.84 -20.29 -16.13
N ALA A 201 -15.94 -21.11 -16.65
CA ALA A 201 -15.47 -22.32 -15.97
C ALA A 201 -15.02 -21.97 -14.54
N PRO A 202 -15.33 -22.79 -13.53
CA PRO A 202 -14.87 -22.53 -12.16
C PRO A 202 -13.34 -22.55 -12.16
N THR A 203 -12.73 -21.37 -12.01
CA THR A 203 -11.28 -21.28 -11.87
C THR A 203 -10.86 -22.01 -10.60
N PRO A 204 -9.69 -22.68 -10.57
CA PRO A 204 -9.22 -23.39 -9.38
C PRO A 204 -9.24 -22.53 -8.11
N VAL A 205 -9.00 -21.22 -8.27
CA VAL A 205 -9.05 -20.20 -7.22
C VAL A 205 -10.46 -20.00 -6.66
N ALA A 206 -11.52 -20.15 -7.45
CA ALA A 206 -12.89 -20.01 -6.97
C ALA A 206 -13.22 -21.06 -5.89
N SER A 207 -12.77 -22.31 -6.06
CA SER A 207 -12.93 -23.41 -5.08
C SER A 207 -11.89 -23.42 -3.95
N SER A 208 -10.90 -22.53 -3.98
CA SER A 208 -9.81 -22.50 -3.01
C SER A 208 -10.24 -22.00 -1.63
N ILE A 209 -9.42 -22.26 -0.60
CA ILE A 209 -9.60 -21.68 0.73
C ILE A 209 -9.65 -20.15 0.65
N ALA A 210 -8.75 -19.55 -0.14
CA ALA A 210 -8.76 -18.10 -0.38
C ALA A 210 -10.09 -17.64 -1.00
N GLY A 211 -10.61 -18.35 -1.99
CA GLY A 211 -11.90 -18.07 -2.62
C GLY A 211 -13.09 -18.12 -1.65
N GLY A 212 -13.08 -19.06 -0.70
CA GLY A 212 -14.10 -19.10 0.35
C GLY A 212 -13.95 -17.99 1.39
N VAL A 213 -12.73 -17.63 1.79
CA VAL A 213 -12.48 -16.45 2.65
C VAL A 213 -12.92 -15.17 1.95
N GLY A 214 -12.62 -15.01 0.65
CA GLY A 214 -13.05 -13.87 -0.15
C GLY A 214 -14.56 -13.71 -0.20
N ARG A 215 -15.31 -14.81 -0.34
CA ARG A 215 -16.78 -14.84 -0.28
C ARG A 215 -17.32 -14.53 1.12
N SER A 216 -16.65 -14.99 2.17
CA SER A 216 -17.04 -14.66 3.55
C SER A 216 -16.92 -13.16 3.89
N LEU A 217 -16.05 -12.44 3.17
CA LEU A 217 -15.87 -10.99 3.31
C LEU A 217 -16.85 -10.17 2.44
N GLU A 218 -17.50 -10.80 1.46
CA GLU A 218 -18.46 -10.14 0.56
C GLU A 218 -19.59 -9.38 1.28
N PRO A 219 -20.25 -9.85 2.36
CA PRO A 219 -21.30 -9.06 3.00
C PRO A 219 -20.79 -7.72 3.57
N ILE A 220 -19.52 -7.68 3.98
CA ILE A 220 -18.90 -6.45 4.51
C ILE A 220 -18.48 -5.53 3.37
N THR A 221 -18.01 -6.10 2.25
CA THR A 221 -17.44 -5.32 1.14
C THR A 221 -18.41 -5.07 -0.03
N ALA A 222 -19.56 -5.73 -0.05
CA ALA A 222 -20.63 -5.52 -1.02
C ALA A 222 -21.14 -4.06 -1.07
N PRO A 223 -21.28 -3.32 0.05
CA PRO A 223 -21.62 -1.90 0.02
C PRO A 223 -20.59 -1.02 -0.70
N LEU A 224 -19.37 -1.52 -0.90
CA LEU A 224 -18.30 -0.85 -1.66
C LEU A 224 -18.28 -1.24 -3.14
N GLY A 225 -19.17 -2.16 -3.55
CA GLY A 225 -19.16 -2.77 -4.86
C GLY A 225 -18.03 -3.79 -5.07
N PHE A 226 -17.45 -4.33 -3.99
CA PHE A 226 -16.39 -5.35 -4.09
C PHE A 226 -16.99 -6.76 -4.15
N ASP A 227 -16.45 -7.57 -5.05
CA ASP A 227 -16.78 -9.00 -5.19
C ASP A 227 -15.71 -9.86 -4.51
N TRP A 228 -15.97 -11.16 -4.37
CA TRP A 228 -15.03 -12.13 -3.79
C TRP A 228 -13.66 -12.10 -4.49
N ARG A 229 -13.62 -11.82 -5.80
CA ARG A 229 -12.38 -11.70 -6.58
C ARG A 229 -11.51 -10.54 -6.08
N ILE A 230 -12.09 -9.36 -5.87
CA ILE A 230 -11.40 -8.21 -5.29
C ILE A 230 -10.96 -8.54 -3.86
N ASN A 231 -11.81 -9.19 -3.06
CA ASN A 231 -11.47 -9.56 -1.69
C ASN A 231 -10.26 -10.52 -1.65
N VAL A 232 -10.21 -11.53 -2.53
CA VAL A 232 -9.06 -12.45 -2.65
C VAL A 232 -7.80 -11.69 -3.07
N SER A 233 -7.89 -10.81 -4.08
CA SER A 233 -6.77 -9.98 -4.49
C SER A 233 -6.30 -9.04 -3.37
N LEU A 234 -7.20 -8.48 -2.56
CA LEU A 234 -6.85 -7.67 -1.39
C LEU A 234 -6.14 -8.47 -0.30
N ILE A 235 -6.58 -9.71 -0.05
CA ILE A 235 -5.90 -10.63 0.87
C ILE A 235 -4.48 -10.94 0.35
N GLY A 236 -4.35 -11.24 -0.95
CA GLY A 236 -3.03 -11.45 -1.57
C GLY A 236 -2.13 -10.21 -1.44
N SER A 237 -2.71 -9.04 -1.69
CA SER A 237 -2.04 -7.74 -1.57
C SER A 237 -1.51 -7.47 -0.16
N PHE A 238 -2.16 -8.00 0.89
CA PHE A 238 -1.71 -7.82 2.27
C PHE A 238 -0.33 -8.46 2.50
N GLY A 239 -0.07 -9.60 1.85
CA GLY A 239 1.22 -10.27 1.92
C GLY A 239 2.31 -9.45 1.23
N ALA A 240 2.08 -9.08 -0.03
CA ALA A 240 2.90 -8.15 -0.79
C ALA A 240 2.02 -7.30 -1.72
N ARG A 241 2.20 -5.97 -1.69
CA ARG A 241 1.30 -5.02 -2.37
C ARG A 241 1.28 -5.22 -3.88
N GLU A 242 2.43 -5.57 -4.45
CA GLU A 242 2.56 -5.87 -5.89
C GLU A 242 1.74 -7.09 -6.35
N VAL A 243 1.42 -8.02 -5.45
CA VAL A 243 0.74 -9.29 -5.78
C VAL A 243 -0.74 -9.10 -6.11
N MET A 244 -1.31 -7.90 -5.96
CA MET A 244 -2.71 -7.64 -6.32
C MET A 244 -2.98 -7.97 -7.79
N VAL A 245 -2.15 -7.43 -8.68
CA VAL A 245 -2.33 -7.52 -10.14
C VAL A 245 -2.11 -8.97 -10.57
N GLY A 246 -1.05 -9.63 -10.08
CA GLY A 246 -0.82 -11.06 -10.31
C GLY A 246 -1.97 -11.94 -9.81
N THR A 247 -2.50 -11.69 -8.61
CA THR A 247 -3.65 -12.47 -8.08
C THR A 247 -4.89 -12.28 -8.95
N MET A 248 -5.13 -11.05 -9.43
CA MET A 248 -6.23 -10.77 -10.33
C MET A 248 -6.02 -11.45 -11.69
N GLY A 249 -4.80 -11.44 -12.23
CA GLY A 249 -4.40 -12.20 -13.43
C GLY A 249 -4.71 -13.69 -13.31
N ILE A 250 -4.31 -14.33 -12.21
CA ILE A 250 -4.59 -15.75 -11.95
C ILE A 250 -6.10 -16.02 -11.88
N ILE A 251 -6.88 -15.15 -11.24
CA ILE A 251 -8.35 -15.30 -11.13
C ILE A 251 -9.04 -15.20 -12.51
N PHE A 252 -8.54 -14.33 -13.38
CA PHE A 252 -9.06 -14.13 -14.74
C PHE A 252 -8.38 -15.03 -15.80
N GLY A 253 -7.42 -15.85 -15.40
CA GLY A 253 -6.69 -16.76 -16.31
C GLY A 253 -5.80 -16.02 -17.32
N ILE A 254 -5.26 -14.87 -16.94
CA ILE A 254 -4.36 -14.06 -17.78
C ILE A 254 -2.94 -14.21 -17.24
N GLU A 255 -2.07 -14.77 -18.09
CA GLU A 255 -0.63 -14.84 -17.85
C GLU A 255 0.01 -13.45 -18.02
N ASP A 256 1.10 -13.19 -17.30
CA ASP A 256 1.91 -11.94 -17.38
C ASP A 256 1.15 -10.61 -17.18
N ALA A 257 0.03 -10.64 -16.46
CA ALA A 257 -0.78 -9.45 -16.20
C ALA A 257 -0.06 -8.31 -15.43
N GLU A 258 1.09 -8.61 -14.80
CA GLU A 258 1.92 -7.61 -14.10
C GLU A 258 2.71 -6.71 -15.07
N ASP A 259 3.18 -7.27 -16.19
CA ASP A 259 3.94 -6.55 -17.21
C ASP A 259 3.02 -5.96 -18.29
N GLU A 260 1.96 -6.70 -18.66
CA GLU A 260 0.96 -6.27 -19.65
C GLU A 260 -0.45 -6.22 -19.04
N PRO A 261 -0.85 -5.10 -18.39
CA PRO A 261 -2.15 -5.01 -17.70
C PRO A 261 -3.34 -4.78 -18.65
N ALA A 262 -3.11 -4.50 -19.93
CA ALA A 262 -4.16 -4.21 -20.92
C ALA A 262 -5.18 -5.36 -21.13
N PRO A 263 -4.77 -6.62 -21.36
CA PRO A 263 -5.70 -7.75 -21.47
C PRO A 263 -6.50 -7.94 -20.18
N LEU A 264 -5.88 -7.76 -19.01
CA LEU A 264 -6.55 -7.84 -17.72
C LEU A 264 -7.58 -6.74 -17.53
N ALA A 265 -7.24 -5.50 -17.87
CA ALA A 265 -8.17 -4.37 -17.83
C ALA A 265 -9.40 -4.60 -18.73
N ALA A 266 -9.23 -5.24 -19.89
CA ALA A 266 -10.36 -5.57 -20.78
C ALA A 266 -11.28 -6.62 -20.14
N GLN A 267 -10.74 -7.73 -19.64
CA GLN A 267 -11.55 -8.76 -18.98
C GLN A 267 -12.28 -8.25 -17.72
N ILE A 268 -11.63 -7.37 -16.94
CA ILE A 268 -12.29 -6.77 -15.77
C ILE A 268 -13.47 -5.90 -16.21
N ARG A 269 -13.36 -5.13 -17.31
CA ARG A 269 -14.48 -4.34 -17.84
C ARG A 269 -15.63 -5.21 -18.35
N ASP A 270 -15.31 -6.33 -19.01
CA ASP A 270 -16.31 -7.21 -19.60
C ASP A 270 -16.91 -8.21 -18.60
N ALA A 271 -16.35 -8.29 -17.39
CA ALA A 271 -16.86 -9.14 -16.32
C ALA A 271 -18.30 -8.76 -15.97
N LYS A 272 -19.21 -9.75 -15.99
CA LYS A 272 -20.63 -9.59 -15.62
C LYS A 272 -20.98 -10.40 -14.39
N ARG A 273 -21.91 -9.86 -13.59
CA ARG A 273 -22.54 -10.59 -12.48
C ARG A 273 -23.52 -11.65 -13.05
N PRO A 274 -23.87 -12.71 -12.30
CA PRO A 274 -24.95 -13.63 -12.67
C PRO A 274 -26.25 -12.96 -13.13
N ASP A 275 -26.54 -11.75 -12.64
CA ASP A 275 -27.72 -10.96 -13.03
C ASP A 275 -27.58 -10.22 -14.37
N GLY A 276 -26.45 -10.38 -15.09
CA GLY A 276 -26.17 -9.76 -16.38
C GLY A 276 -25.67 -8.31 -16.30
N SER A 277 -25.72 -7.68 -15.13
CA SER A 277 -25.14 -6.34 -14.89
C SER A 277 -23.60 -6.37 -14.94
N PRO A 278 -22.92 -5.25 -15.25
CA PRO A 278 -21.47 -5.16 -15.13
C PRO A 278 -21.05 -5.51 -13.69
N ALA A 279 -20.04 -6.38 -13.56
CA ALA A 279 -19.53 -6.80 -12.25
C ALA A 279 -18.80 -5.66 -11.54
N TYR A 280 -18.18 -4.76 -12.31
CA TYR A 280 -17.46 -3.61 -11.79
C TYR A 280 -17.84 -2.35 -12.55
N THR A 281 -18.14 -1.29 -11.82
CA THR A 281 -18.46 0.03 -12.38
C THR A 281 -17.35 1.03 -12.07
N MET A 282 -17.41 2.22 -12.64
CA MET A 282 -16.45 3.28 -12.34
C MET A 282 -16.46 3.63 -10.84
N ARG A 283 -17.63 3.53 -10.19
CA ARG A 283 -17.80 3.67 -8.74
C ARG A 283 -16.97 2.66 -7.96
N THR A 284 -16.97 1.40 -8.38
CA THR A 284 -16.14 0.35 -7.77
C THR A 284 -14.66 0.70 -7.92
N GLY A 285 -14.24 1.20 -9.09
CA GLY A 285 -12.87 1.67 -9.32
C GLY A 285 -12.46 2.80 -8.36
N ILE A 286 -13.31 3.81 -8.18
CA ILE A 286 -13.08 4.93 -7.26
C ILE A 286 -12.99 4.44 -5.80
N ALA A 287 -13.91 3.57 -5.38
CA ALA A 287 -13.91 2.98 -4.04
C ALA A 287 -12.64 2.15 -3.79
N LEU A 288 -12.20 1.38 -4.79
CA LEU A 288 -10.99 0.57 -4.73
C LEU A 288 -9.72 1.43 -4.64
N LEU A 289 -9.65 2.56 -5.38
CA LEU A 289 -8.57 3.54 -5.25
C LEU A 289 -8.51 4.13 -3.84
N ALA A 290 -9.66 4.59 -3.32
CA ALA A 290 -9.75 5.16 -1.98
C ALA A 290 -9.32 4.15 -0.90
N PHE A 291 -9.75 2.89 -1.04
CA PHE A 291 -9.33 1.80 -0.16
C PHE A 291 -7.80 1.61 -0.21
N PHE A 292 -7.22 1.51 -1.41
CA PHE A 292 -5.78 1.27 -1.58
C PHE A 292 -4.89 2.42 -1.13
N VAL A 293 -5.35 3.67 -1.23
CA VAL A 293 -4.60 4.84 -0.74
C VAL A 293 -4.39 4.74 0.78
N LEU A 294 -5.40 4.28 1.53
CA LEU A 294 -5.37 4.30 3.00
C LEU A 294 -4.98 2.96 3.62
N ALA A 295 -5.27 1.84 2.97
CA ALA A 295 -5.08 0.53 3.57
C ALA A 295 -3.59 0.20 3.74
N CYS A 296 -3.21 -0.24 4.94
CA CYS A 296 -1.87 -0.75 5.23
C CYS A 296 -1.74 -2.21 4.72
N GLN A 297 -1.52 -2.38 3.42
CA GLN A 297 -1.45 -3.69 2.76
C GLN A 297 -0.03 -4.27 2.71
N CYS A 298 0.80 -4.12 3.75
CA CYS A 298 2.20 -4.59 3.64
C CYS A 298 2.65 -5.27 4.91
N MET A 299 2.67 -6.60 4.90
CA MET A 299 3.08 -7.40 6.04
C MET A 299 4.52 -7.11 6.50
N SER A 300 5.42 -6.78 5.57
CA SER A 300 6.78 -6.35 5.93
C SER A 300 6.80 -5.01 6.68
N THR A 301 5.88 -4.10 6.38
CA THR A 301 5.70 -2.86 7.15
C THR A 301 5.19 -3.17 8.56
N VAL A 302 4.19 -4.05 8.70
CA VAL A 302 3.68 -4.49 10.01
C VAL A 302 4.80 -5.13 10.85
N ALA A 303 5.63 -5.97 10.22
CA ALA A 303 6.80 -6.57 10.87
C ALA A 303 7.85 -5.52 11.29
N ALA A 304 8.12 -4.53 10.45
CA ALA A 304 9.03 -3.42 10.78
C ALA A 304 8.52 -2.60 11.97
N ILE A 305 7.21 -2.27 11.99
CA ILE A 305 6.56 -1.56 13.11
C ILE A 305 6.67 -2.39 14.39
N ARG A 306 6.43 -3.71 14.32
CA ARG A 306 6.58 -4.60 15.47
C ARG A 306 8.01 -4.58 16.02
N ARG A 307 9.03 -4.61 15.15
CA ARG A 307 10.43 -4.58 15.56
C ARG A 307 10.82 -3.25 16.23
N GLU A 308 10.35 -2.12 15.71
CA GLU A 308 10.65 -0.80 16.27
C GLU A 308 9.87 -0.50 17.57
N THR A 309 8.64 -0.99 17.69
CA THR A 309 7.78 -0.74 18.86
C THR A 309 7.87 -1.85 19.93
N LYS A 310 8.52 -2.97 19.60
CA LYS A 310 8.70 -4.17 20.45
C LYS A 310 7.40 -4.80 20.97
N THR A 311 6.23 -4.37 20.48
CA THR A 311 4.91 -4.77 20.99
C THR A 311 3.93 -4.97 19.84
N TRP A 312 2.99 -5.91 19.95
CA TRP A 312 1.93 -6.13 18.94
C TRP A 312 0.77 -5.11 18.99
N ARG A 313 0.67 -4.36 20.09
CA ARG A 313 -0.36 -3.33 20.29
C ARG A 313 -0.37 -2.29 19.17
N TRP A 314 0.80 -1.78 18.78
CA TRP A 314 0.91 -0.74 17.75
C TRP A 314 0.69 -1.25 16.32
N PRO A 315 1.29 -2.37 15.89
CA PRO A 315 0.94 -2.99 14.60
C PRO A 315 -0.56 -3.28 14.47
N ALA A 316 -1.19 -3.85 15.51
CA ALA A 316 -2.62 -4.13 15.50
C ALA A 316 -3.46 -2.84 15.42
N PHE A 317 -3.06 -1.80 16.16
CA PHE A 317 -3.69 -0.49 16.08
C PHE A 317 -3.56 0.12 14.67
N VAL A 318 -2.38 0.04 14.05
CA VAL A 318 -2.14 0.52 12.67
C VAL A 318 -3.06 -0.17 11.69
N LEU A 319 -3.13 -1.49 11.76
CA LEU A 319 -4.02 -2.27 10.89
C LEU A 319 -5.48 -1.88 11.12
N ALA A 320 -5.93 -1.86 12.37
CA ALA A 320 -7.31 -1.53 12.70
C ALA A 320 -7.71 -0.14 12.20
N TYR A 321 -6.94 0.90 12.53
CA TYR A 321 -7.31 2.26 12.14
C TYR A 321 -7.19 2.48 10.62
N SER A 322 -6.15 1.93 9.97
CA SER A 322 -5.94 2.15 8.53
C SER A 322 -6.99 1.42 7.70
N TYR A 323 -7.37 0.18 8.06
CA TYR A 323 -8.45 -0.53 7.38
C TYR A 323 -9.82 0.08 7.67
N ALA A 324 -10.08 0.54 8.90
CA ALA A 324 -11.30 1.27 9.21
C ALA A 324 -11.41 2.57 8.40
N ALA A 325 -10.32 3.35 8.33
CA ALA A 325 -10.26 4.57 7.52
C ALA A 325 -10.41 4.27 6.02
N ALA A 326 -9.75 3.21 5.53
CA ALA A 326 -9.86 2.77 4.14
C ALA A 326 -11.28 2.35 3.78
N TYR A 327 -11.93 1.57 4.65
CA TYR A 327 -13.31 1.16 4.47
C TYR A 327 -14.26 2.36 4.44
N ALA A 328 -14.13 3.26 5.42
CA ALA A 328 -14.96 4.48 5.50
C ALA A 328 -14.76 5.38 4.27
N ALA A 329 -13.51 5.60 3.84
CA ALA A 329 -13.22 6.40 2.66
C ALA A 329 -13.75 5.75 1.38
N ALA A 330 -13.60 4.44 1.22
CA ALA A 330 -14.14 3.70 0.10
C ALA A 330 -15.67 3.77 0.05
N PHE A 331 -16.33 3.66 1.21
CA PHE A 331 -17.79 3.76 1.31
C PHE A 331 -18.27 5.15 0.93
N VAL A 332 -17.66 6.20 1.49
CA VAL A 332 -17.98 7.58 1.13
C VAL A 332 -17.76 7.82 -0.37
N ALA A 333 -16.64 7.35 -0.91
CA ALA A 333 -16.32 7.52 -2.32
C ALA A 333 -17.31 6.78 -3.24
N TYR A 334 -17.74 5.58 -2.86
CA TYR A 334 -18.77 4.82 -3.58
C TYR A 334 -20.12 5.55 -3.60
N GLN A 335 -20.56 6.06 -2.45
CA GLN A 335 -21.85 6.75 -2.35
C GLN A 335 -21.82 8.13 -3.03
N VAL A 336 -20.74 8.89 -2.87
CA VAL A 336 -20.58 10.20 -3.52
C VAL A 336 -20.50 10.05 -5.03
N SER A 337 -19.79 9.03 -5.55
CA SER A 337 -19.77 8.76 -7.00
C SER A 337 -21.13 8.34 -7.54
N GLY A 338 -21.92 7.61 -6.75
CA GLY A 338 -23.31 7.32 -7.06
C GLY A 338 -24.20 8.55 -7.11
N LEU A 339 -24.06 9.46 -6.15
CA LEU A 339 -24.81 10.74 -6.11
C LEU A 339 -24.44 11.68 -7.27
N LEU A 340 -23.18 11.65 -7.71
CA LEU A 340 -22.69 12.40 -8.87
C LEU A 340 -23.13 11.80 -10.22
N GLY A 341 -23.84 10.66 -10.20
CA GLY A 341 -24.33 10.01 -11.43
C GLY A 341 -23.23 9.37 -12.27
N LEU A 342 -22.06 9.07 -11.69
CA LEU A 342 -21.01 8.36 -12.41
C LEU A 342 -21.45 6.91 -12.71
N PRO A 343 -21.11 6.36 -13.88
CA PRO A 343 -21.56 5.02 -14.29
C PRO A 343 -21.05 3.88 -13.42
#